data_AF-A0A662T7Y8-F1
#
_entry.id   AF-A0A662T7Y8-F1
#
_cell.length_a   1.000
_cell.length_b   1.000
_cell.length_c   1.000
_cell.angle_alpha   90.00
_cell.angle_beta   90.00
_cell.angle_gamma   90.00
#
_symmetry.space_group_name_H-M   'P 1'
#
loop_
_entity.id
_entity.type
_entity.pdbx_description
1 polymer ?
#
loop_
_entity_poly.entity_id
_entity_poly.type
_entity_poly.pdbx_seq_one_letter_code
_entity_poly.pdbx_strand_id
1 'polypeptide(L)'
;MHGGHGEGGREREWEREDVEKILKVISSEFPKLVDSILNSIKEILEEFYSPEKVKMRADAFIAFYKALVDNGVPTDEAIKLAKTQLIDINTIIEKALSAVGSRRRETY
;
A
#
# COMPACT_ATOMS: atom_id res chain seq x y z
N MET A 1 -43.68 -47.87 3.22
CA MET A 1 -43.28 -47.12 2.01
C MET A 1 -42.92 -45.72 2.48
N HIS A 2 -41.64 -45.40 2.70
CA HIS A 2 -40.73 -44.74 1.73
C HIS A 2 -41.46 -43.59 1.01
N GLY A 3 -41.25 -42.33 1.38
CA GLY A 3 -40.10 -41.49 1.02
C GLY A 3 -40.67 -40.26 0.28
N GLY A 4 -40.13 -39.05 0.31
CA GLY A 4 -38.86 -38.60 0.84
C GLY A 4 -38.92 -37.12 1.18
N HIS A 5 -38.04 -36.75 2.11
CA HIS A 5 -37.52 -35.41 2.26
C HIS A 5 -36.53 -35.12 1.13
N GLY A 6 -36.50 -33.85 0.71
CA GLY A 6 -35.31 -33.24 0.13
C GLY A 6 -35.28 -33.26 -1.40
N GLU A 7 -34.82 -32.24 -2.10
CA GLU A 7 -34.23 -30.97 -1.71
C GLU A 7 -34.53 -30.02 -2.88
N GLY A 8 -35.47 -29.11 -2.70
CA GLY A 8 -35.65 -27.96 -3.61
C GLY A 8 -34.76 -26.83 -3.10
N GLY A 9 -33.85 -26.37 -3.97
CA GLY A 9 -32.78 -25.43 -3.65
C GLY A 9 -33.23 -24.25 -2.79
N ARG A 10 -32.58 -24.09 -1.63
CA ARG A 10 -32.61 -22.84 -0.87
C ARG A 10 -31.65 -21.86 -1.53
N GLU A 11 -32.03 -21.30 -2.67
CA GLU A 11 -31.61 -19.92 -2.96
C GLU A 11 -32.26 -19.06 -1.87
N ARG A 12 -31.47 -18.73 -0.84
CA ARG A 12 -31.90 -17.83 0.23
C ARG A 12 -32.15 -16.47 -0.42
N GLU A 13 -33.41 -16.12 -0.61
CA GLU A 13 -33.80 -14.74 -0.88
C GLU A 13 -33.35 -13.93 0.34
N TRP A 14 -32.40 -13.01 0.15
CA TRP A 14 -31.87 -12.22 1.24
C TRP A 14 -32.97 -11.27 1.72
N GLU A 15 -33.42 -11.43 2.96
CA GLU A 15 -34.41 -10.53 3.54
C GLU A 15 -33.83 -9.12 3.62
N ARG A 16 -34.66 -8.10 3.38
CA ARG A 16 -34.22 -6.69 3.40
C ARG A 16 -33.47 -6.34 4.70
N GLU A 17 -33.90 -6.94 5.80
CA GLU A 17 -33.31 -6.72 7.12
C GLU A 17 -31.86 -7.25 7.23
N ASP A 18 -31.55 -8.35 6.53
CA ASP A 18 -30.19 -8.90 6.46
C ASP A 18 -29.29 -8.03 5.59
N VAL A 19 -29.82 -7.52 4.46
CA VAL A 19 -29.12 -6.58 3.59
C VAL A 19 -28.81 -5.26 4.33
N GLU A 20 -29.76 -4.74 5.11
CA GLU A 20 -29.56 -3.54 5.92
C GLU A 20 -28.50 -3.74 7.01
N LYS A 21 -28.52 -4.88 7.71
CA LYS A 21 -27.50 -5.22 8.72
C LYS A 21 -26.10 -5.27 8.10
N ILE A 22 -25.98 -5.87 6.92
CA ILE A 22 -24.69 -6.00 6.22
C ILE A 22 -24.21 -4.66 5.69
N LEU A 23 -25.09 -3.83 5.12
CA LEU A 23 -24.75 -2.46 4.73
C LEU A 23 -24.32 -1.61 5.93
N LYS A 24 -24.93 -1.82 7.10
CA LYS A 24 -24.56 -1.14 8.34
C LYS A 24 -23.17 -1.55 8.83
N VAL A 25 -22.84 -2.84 8.77
CA VAL A 25 -21.50 -3.35 9.10
C VAL A 25 -20.45 -2.86 8.10
N ILE A 26 -20.75 -2.90 6.79
CA ILE A 26 -19.84 -2.37 5.76
C ILE A 26 -19.60 -0.88 5.97
N SER A 27 -20.67 -0.09 6.15
CA SER A 27 -20.54 1.36 6.35
C SER A 27 -19.83 1.72 7.66
N SER A 28 -19.85 0.85 8.68
CA SER A 28 -19.11 1.09 9.93
C SER A 28 -17.66 0.61 9.91
N GLU A 29 -17.37 -0.52 9.26
CA GLU A 29 -16.04 -1.16 9.28
C GLU A 29 -15.16 -0.73 8.10
N PHE A 30 -15.75 -0.42 6.95
CA PHE A 30 -15.00 0.02 5.77
C PHE A 30 -14.23 1.32 6.01
N PRO A 31 -14.79 2.37 6.63
CA PRO A 31 -14.03 3.59 6.94
C PRO A 31 -12.84 3.30 7.86
N LYS A 32 -13.00 2.44 8.88
CA LYS A 32 -11.93 2.07 9.81
C LYS A 32 -10.77 1.34 9.10
N LEU A 33 -11.10 0.49 8.14
CA LEU A 33 -10.09 -0.20 7.31
C LEU A 33 -9.33 0.78 6.42
N VAL A 34 -10.04 1.73 5.80
CA VAL A 34 -9.43 2.80 5.00
C VAL A 34 -8.51 3.66 5.85
N ASP A 35 -8.98 4.10 7.02
CA ASP A 35 -8.20 4.91 7.96
C ASP A 35 -6.94 4.17 8.45
N SER A 36 -7.05 2.88 8.73
CA SER A 36 -5.91 2.04 9.13
C SER A 36 -4.84 1.95 8.05
N ILE A 37 -5.24 1.79 6.77
CA ILE A 37 -4.31 1.75 5.63
C ILE A 37 -3.67 3.13 5.43
N LEU A 38 -4.45 4.20 5.48
CA LEU A 38 -3.95 5.56 5.33
C LEU A 38 -2.96 5.94 6.43
N ASN A 39 -3.22 5.54 7.68
CA ASN A 39 -2.29 5.78 8.78
C ASN A 39 -1.00 4.98 8.62
N SER A 40 -1.07 3.71 8.21
CA SER A 40 0.12 2.91 7.91
C SER A 40 0.98 3.54 6.80
N ILE A 41 0.34 4.10 5.77
CA ILE A 41 1.04 4.83 4.71
C ILE A 41 1.67 6.12 5.26
N LYS A 42 0.97 6.87 6.11
CA LYS A 42 1.51 8.08 6.75
C LYS A 42 2.73 7.77 7.60
N GLU A 43 2.70 6.73 8.43
CA GLU A 43 3.84 6.32 9.26
C GLU A 43 5.06 5.99 8.41
N ILE A 44 4.86 5.26 7.31
CA ILE A 44 5.93 4.97 6.34
C ILE A 44 6.42 6.27 5.70
N LEU A 45 5.53 7.15 5.25
CA LEU A 45 5.94 8.44 4.70
C LEU A 45 6.74 9.24 5.73
N GLU A 46 6.33 9.36 6.97
CA GLU A 46 7.08 10.06 8.02
C GLU A 46 8.45 9.43 8.27
N GLU A 47 8.53 8.10 8.28
CA GLU A 47 9.80 7.39 8.45
C GLU A 47 10.75 7.61 7.26
N PHE A 48 10.27 7.70 6.03
CA PHE A 48 11.10 7.87 4.83
C PHE A 48 11.28 9.33 4.39
N TYR A 49 10.38 10.24 4.79
CA TYR A 49 10.28 11.63 4.36
C TYR A 49 10.33 12.66 5.50
N SER A 50 10.84 12.31 6.68
CA SER A 50 11.21 13.37 7.64
C SER A 50 12.09 14.42 6.94
N PRO A 51 11.90 15.73 7.19
CA PRO A 51 12.62 16.80 6.49
C PRO A 51 14.15 16.60 6.50
N GLU A 52 14.67 16.04 7.60
CA GLU A 52 16.07 15.70 7.77
C GLU A 52 16.54 14.60 6.81
N LYS A 53 15.80 13.48 6.72
CA LYS A 53 16.12 12.38 5.80
C LYS A 53 16.01 12.79 4.33
N VAL A 54 15.04 13.65 4.00
CA VAL A 54 14.92 14.23 2.65
C VAL A 54 16.13 15.09 2.33
N LYS A 55 16.55 15.95 3.27
CA LYS A 55 17.73 16.80 3.10
C LYS A 55 19.02 15.99 2.94
N MET A 56 19.25 15.00 3.80
CA MET A 56 20.42 14.12 3.69
C MET A 56 20.49 13.40 2.34
N ARG A 57 19.36 12.93 1.82
CA ARG A 57 19.30 12.29 0.50
C ARG A 57 19.54 13.28 -0.64
N ALA A 58 19.00 14.49 -0.53
CA ALA A 58 19.26 15.55 -1.50
C ALA A 58 20.74 15.94 -1.53
N ASP A 59 21.38 16.07 -0.36
CA ASP A 59 22.80 16.39 -0.25
C ASP A 59 23.67 15.27 -0.86
N ALA A 60 23.34 14.00 -0.59
CA ALA A 60 24.02 12.85 -1.18
C ALA A 60 23.84 12.79 -2.71
N PHE A 61 22.64 13.07 -3.22
CA PHE A 61 22.37 13.19 -4.65
C PHE A 61 23.24 14.27 -5.29
N ILE A 62 23.30 15.46 -4.69
CA ILE A 62 24.10 16.58 -5.20
C ILE A 62 25.59 16.24 -5.19
N ALA A 63 26.08 15.64 -4.10
CA ALA A 63 27.48 15.24 -3.98
C ALA A 63 27.87 14.22 -5.06
N PHE A 64 27.03 13.21 -5.28
CA PHE A 64 27.27 12.18 -6.29
C PHE A 64 27.17 12.74 -7.72
N TYR A 65 26.17 13.57 -8.01
CA TYR A 65 26.05 14.26 -9.29
C TYR A 65 27.30 15.12 -9.60
N LYS A 66 27.76 15.91 -8.63
CA LYS A 66 28.99 16.72 -8.78
C LYS A 66 30.20 15.84 -9.07
N ALA A 67 30.37 14.76 -8.32
CA ALA A 67 31.46 13.82 -8.54
C ALA A 67 31.44 13.23 -9.97
N LEU A 68 30.27 12.91 -10.53
CA LEU A 68 30.16 12.41 -11.90
C LEU A 68 30.57 13.47 -12.93
N VAL A 69 30.07 14.70 -12.79
CA VAL A 69 30.39 15.81 -13.69
C VAL A 69 31.88 16.18 -13.62
N ASP A 70 32.44 16.23 -12.42
CA ASP A 70 33.85 16.55 -12.19
C ASP A 70 34.79 15.48 -12.81
N ASN A 71 34.30 14.24 -12.95
CA ASN A 71 35.02 13.16 -13.63
C ASN A 71 34.70 13.06 -15.14
N GLY A 72 34.03 14.06 -15.71
CA GLY A 72 33.81 14.17 -17.15
C GLY A 72 32.56 13.44 -17.68
N VAL A 73 31.67 12.99 -16.80
CA VAL A 73 30.37 12.43 -17.23
C VAL A 73 29.48 13.57 -17.73
N PRO A 74 28.87 13.46 -18.93
CA PRO A 74 27.95 14.46 -19.44
C PRO A 74 26.79 14.71 -18.48
N THR A 75 26.39 15.98 -18.34
CA THR A 75 25.37 16.43 -17.37
C THR A 75 24.09 15.60 -17.39
N ASP A 76 23.56 15.31 -18.59
CA ASP A 76 22.31 14.56 -18.75
C ASP A 76 22.43 13.11 -18.25
N GLU A 77 23.59 12.50 -18.49
CA GLU A 77 23.90 11.14 -18.06
C GLU A 77 24.19 11.10 -16.55
N ALA A 78 24.90 12.09 -16.02
CA ALA A 78 25.15 12.25 -14.59
C ALA A 78 23.84 12.41 -13.79
N ILE A 79 22.88 13.19 -14.29
CA ILE A 79 21.55 13.33 -13.69
C ILE A 79 20.81 12.00 -13.68
N LYS A 80 20.86 11.25 -14.79
CA LYS A 80 20.19 9.94 -14.90
C LYS A 80 20.79 8.95 -13.89
N LEU A 81 22.12 8.89 -13.79
CA LEU A 81 22.83 8.02 -12.85
C LEU A 81 22.55 8.43 -11.40
N ALA A 82 22.60 9.72 -11.08
CA ALA A 82 22.33 10.20 -9.74
C ALA A 82 20.87 9.92 -9.30
N LYS A 83 19.91 9.96 -10.22
CA LYS A 83 18.51 9.63 -9.93
C LYS A 83 18.30 8.17 -9.51
N THR A 84 19.19 7.25 -9.88
CA THR A 84 19.09 5.84 -9.43
C THR A 84 19.36 5.67 -7.94
N GLN A 85 20.02 6.65 -7.29
CA GLN A 85 20.23 6.68 -5.85
C GLN A 85 18.98 7.13 -5.07
N LEU A 86 18.01 7.76 -5.74
CA LEU A 86 16.74 8.11 -5.13
C LEU A 86 15.88 6.85 -5.04
N ILE A 87 15.54 6.45 -3.82
CA ILE A 87 14.69 5.28 -3.61
C ILE A 87 13.36 5.48 -4.33
N ASP A 88 12.96 4.50 -5.14
CA ASP A 88 11.66 4.51 -5.79
C ASP A 88 10.56 4.32 -4.73
N ILE A 89 9.88 5.42 -4.43
CA ILE A 89 8.77 5.47 -3.48
C ILE A 89 7.63 4.56 -3.89
N ASN A 90 7.41 4.36 -5.20
CA ASN A 90 6.39 3.44 -5.66
C ASN A 90 6.74 2.01 -5.23
N THR A 91 8.02 1.62 -5.28
CA THR A 91 8.47 0.31 -4.79
C THR A 91 8.28 0.16 -3.27
N ILE A 92 8.51 1.21 -2.48
CA ILE A 92 8.26 1.18 -1.03
C ILE A 92 6.77 1.03 -0.73
N ILE A 93 5.93 1.82 -1.40
CA ILE A 93 4.46 1.78 -1.24
C ILE A 93 3.93 0.41 -1.63
N GLU A 94 4.39 -0.17 -2.75
CA GLU A 94 4.01 -1.51 -3.18
C GLU A 94 4.39 -2.59 -2.14
N LYS A 95 5.60 -2.51 -1.56
CA LYS A 95 6.03 -3.41 -0.49
C LYS A 95 5.16 -3.24 0.76
N ALA A 96 4.84 -2.01 1.13
CA ALA A 96 3.99 -1.69 2.27
C ALA A 96 2.57 -2.28 2.11
N LEU A 97 1.94 -2.03 0.95
CA LEU A 97 0.61 -2.54 0.62
C LEU A 97 0.61 -4.08 0.58
N SER A 98 1.65 -4.69 0.03
CA SER A 98 1.83 -6.15 -0.01
C SER A 98 1.98 -6.76 1.40
N ALA A 99 2.68 -6.08 2.31
CA ALA A 99 2.85 -6.51 3.69
C ALA A 99 1.53 -6.44 4.49
N VAL A 100 0.71 -5.42 4.23
CA VAL A 100 -0.65 -5.29 4.82
C VAL A 100 -1.59 -6.37 4.27
N GLY A 101 -1.50 -6.70 2.97
CA GLY A 101 -2.29 -7.78 2.36
C GLY A 101 -1.90 -9.19 2.83
N SER A 102 -0.62 -9.43 3.11
CA SER A 102 -0.10 -10.75 3.49
C SER A 102 -0.39 -11.12 4.95
N ARG A 103 -0.49 -10.13 5.84
CA ARG A 103 -0.79 -10.34 7.27
C ARG A 103 -2.20 -10.89 7.55
N ARG A 104 -3.08 -10.96 6.54
CA ARG A 104 -4.46 -11.43 6.66
C ARG A 104 -4.65 -12.93 6.31
N ARG A 105 -3.58 -13.65 5.90
CA ARG A 105 -3.66 -15.05 5.45
C ARG A 105 -3.13 -16.10 6.44
N GLU A 106 -2.61 -15.71 7.61
CA GLU A 106 -1.97 -16.64 8.55
C GLU A 106 -2.82 -16.97 9.78
N THR A 107 -4.08 -16.53 9.83
CA THR A 107 -5.01 -16.80 10.96
C THR A 107 -6.18 -17.70 10.60
N TYR A 108 -5.99 -18.68 9.71
CA TYR A 108 -6.97 -19.73 9.42
C TYR A 108 -6.30 -21.10 9.41
#